data_AF-A0A858RAR8-F1
#
_entry.id   AF-A0A858RAR8-F1
#
_cell.length_a   1.000
_cell.length_b   1.000
_cell.length_c   1.000
_cell.angle_alpha   90.00
_cell.angle_beta   90.00
_cell.angle_gamma   90.00
#
_symmetry.space_group_name_H-M   'P 1'
#
loop_
_entity.id
_entity.type
_entity.pdbx_description
1 polymer ?
#
loop_
_entity_poly.entity_id
_entity_poly.type
_entity_poly.pdbx_seq_one_letter_code
_entity_poly.pdbx_strand_id
1 'polypeptide(L)'
;MRSEADGTAPADGAGGLPPRFRHDLLNALNAVVGFAGLLVEDLPEGQPKEFARRVLEAGLEAQRLAERLPATAPRGVRVLLVGPAAEAHAAALETLGLVPTPAGTVAEATDALAEAPDAWDVVVAERHSDALGAACGTSGPVLLALLAGEPVHGLAARILATRH
;
A
#
# COMPACT_ATOMS: atom_id res chain seq x y z
N MET A 1 -46.87 9.28 21.90
CA MET A 1 -45.53 8.77 22.26
C MET A 1 -44.89 8.22 21.00
N ARG A 2 -44.02 9.02 20.37
CA ARG A 2 -43.19 8.61 19.23
C ARG A 2 -41.83 8.23 19.83
N SER A 3 -41.43 6.97 19.64
CA SER A 3 -40.11 6.47 20.05
C SER A 3 -39.07 6.95 19.04
N GLU A 4 -37.95 7.41 19.57
CA GLU A 4 -36.87 8.11 18.90
C GLU A 4 -36.22 7.27 17.81
N ALA A 5 -35.89 7.95 16.71
CA ALA A 5 -35.12 7.43 15.60
C ALA A 5 -33.68 7.17 16.06
N ASP A 6 -33.26 5.92 15.89
CA ASP A 6 -31.88 5.49 15.97
C ASP A 6 -31.09 6.16 14.83
N GLY A 7 -30.40 7.24 15.16
CA GLY A 7 -29.48 7.95 14.29
C GLY A 7 -28.18 7.18 14.15
N THR A 8 -28.21 6.07 13.42
CA THR A 8 -26.98 5.45 12.92
C THR A 8 -26.42 6.36 11.82
N ALA A 9 -25.46 7.21 12.18
CA ALA A 9 -24.63 7.89 11.20
C ALA A 9 -23.94 6.83 10.32
N PRO A 10 -23.96 6.94 8.98
CA PRO A 10 -23.11 6.11 8.15
C PRO A 10 -21.67 6.38 8.55
N ALA A 11 -20.92 5.33 8.88
CA ALA A 11 -19.49 5.40 9.13
C ALA A 11 -18.82 5.86 7.83
N ASP A 12 -18.59 7.17 7.74
CA ASP A 12 -17.96 7.80 6.59
C ASP A 12 -16.60 7.14 6.31
N GLY A 13 -16.47 6.67 5.08
CA GLY A 13 -15.28 6.02 4.55
C GLY A 13 -14.10 6.99 4.58
N ALA A 14 -13.31 6.91 5.65
CA ALA A 14 -12.04 7.62 5.75
C ALA A 14 -11.02 7.01 4.78
N GLY A 15 -11.07 7.47 3.52
CA GLY A 15 -10.16 7.12 2.44
C GLY A 15 -8.75 7.65 2.72
N GLY A 16 -7.81 6.72 2.88
CA GLY A 16 -6.39 7.01 2.90
C GLY A 16 -5.76 6.75 1.53
N LEU A 17 -4.66 7.44 1.23
CA LEU A 17 -3.97 7.31 -0.07
C LEU A 17 -3.04 6.09 -0.07
N PRO A 18 -2.90 5.36 -1.19
CA PRO A 18 -1.96 4.25 -1.31
C PRO A 18 -0.51 4.66 -1.01
N PRO A 19 0.32 3.80 -0.40
CA PRO A 19 1.72 4.12 -0.09
C PRO A 19 2.53 4.57 -1.32
N ARG A 20 2.32 3.89 -2.46
CA ARG A 20 2.94 4.22 -3.74
C ARG A 20 2.52 5.59 -4.27
N PHE A 21 1.26 5.98 -4.05
CA PHE A 21 0.76 7.30 -4.44
C PHE A 21 1.49 8.42 -3.71
N ARG A 22 1.76 8.27 -2.41
CA ARG A 22 2.53 9.29 -1.65
C ARG A 22 3.93 9.46 -2.23
N HIS A 23 4.62 8.36 -2.52
CA HIS A 23 5.94 8.39 -3.13
C HIS A 23 5.91 9.10 -4.50
N ASP A 24 4.98 8.71 -5.37
CA ASP A 24 4.88 9.27 -6.72
C ASP A 24 4.50 10.76 -6.69
N LEU A 25 3.62 11.16 -5.76
CA LEU A 25 3.27 12.56 -5.52
C LEU A 25 4.49 13.37 -5.06
N LEU A 26 5.26 12.88 -4.09
CA LEU A 26 6.45 13.56 -3.59
C LEU A 26 7.52 13.69 -4.69
N ASN A 27 7.68 12.69 -5.54
CA ASN A 27 8.57 12.78 -6.70
C ASN A 27 8.16 13.88 -7.68
N ALA A 28 6.87 13.95 -8.04
CA ALA A 28 6.36 14.99 -8.91
C ALA A 28 6.54 16.40 -8.28
N LEU A 29 6.24 16.55 -7.00
CA LEU A 29 6.40 17.80 -6.28
C LEU A 29 7.87 18.23 -6.18
N ASN A 30 8.80 17.29 -5.98
CA ASN A 30 10.24 17.57 -5.98
C ASN A 30 10.71 18.14 -7.32
N ALA A 31 10.23 17.59 -8.43
CA ALA A 31 10.53 18.11 -9.76
C ALA A 31 10.00 19.54 -9.94
N VAL A 32 8.74 19.80 -9.57
CA VAL A 32 8.12 21.13 -9.66
C VAL A 32 8.89 22.17 -8.85
N VAL A 33 9.25 21.83 -7.60
CA VAL A 33 10.03 22.72 -6.72
C VAL A 33 11.41 22.97 -7.30
N GLY A 34 12.11 21.94 -7.80
CA GLY A 34 13.42 22.08 -8.42
C GLY A 34 13.41 23.02 -9.63
N PHE A 35 12.49 22.82 -10.57
CA PHE A 35 12.38 23.68 -11.76
C PHE A 35 11.94 25.10 -11.40
N ALA A 36 11.00 25.27 -10.46
CA ALA A 36 10.59 26.60 -10.02
C ALA A 36 11.74 27.36 -9.32
N GLY A 37 12.59 26.66 -8.55
CA GLY A 37 13.80 27.23 -7.96
C GLY A 37 14.75 27.79 -9.01
N LEU A 38 15.09 26.98 -10.04
CA LEU A 38 15.92 27.42 -11.16
C LEU A 38 15.33 28.65 -11.86
N LEU A 39 14.02 28.67 -12.11
CA LEU A 39 13.35 29.82 -12.72
C LEU A 39 13.44 31.09 -11.85
N VAL A 40 13.34 30.97 -10.53
CA VAL A 40 13.49 32.12 -9.62
C VAL A 40 14.94 32.64 -9.64
N GLU A 41 15.93 31.78 -9.77
CA GLU A 41 17.33 32.17 -9.84
C GLU A 41 17.67 32.86 -11.16
N ASP A 42 17.22 32.29 -12.28
CA ASP A 42 17.62 32.71 -13.63
C ASP A 42 16.80 33.88 -14.20
N LEU A 43 15.55 34.05 -13.77
CA LEU A 43 14.70 35.10 -14.33
C LEU A 43 15.07 36.49 -13.78
N PRO A 44 15.04 37.53 -14.65
CA PRO A 44 15.15 38.91 -14.20
C PRO A 44 13.92 39.29 -13.36
N GLU A 45 14.07 40.29 -12.50
CA GLU A 45 12.94 40.79 -11.69
C GLU A 45 11.79 41.26 -12.58
N GLY A 46 10.56 40.94 -12.15
CA GLY A 46 9.34 41.24 -12.88
C GLY A 46 8.32 40.10 -12.78
N GLN A 47 7.21 40.27 -13.51
CA GLN A 47 6.06 39.37 -13.44
C GLN A 47 6.38 37.87 -13.66
N PRO A 48 7.28 37.47 -14.59
CA PRO A 48 7.63 36.06 -14.75
C PRO A 48 8.31 35.45 -13.52
N LYS A 49 9.24 36.19 -12.90
CA LYS A 49 9.93 35.76 -11.68
C LYS A 49 8.98 35.70 -10.49
N GLU A 50 8.07 36.66 -10.38
CA GLU A 50 7.01 36.62 -9.35
C GLU A 50 6.09 35.41 -9.51
N PHE A 51 5.75 35.05 -10.75
CA PHE A 51 4.99 33.84 -11.02
C PHE A 51 5.77 32.59 -10.59
N ALA A 52 7.06 32.49 -10.96
CA ALA A 52 7.93 31.39 -10.54
C ALA A 52 8.04 31.30 -9.00
N ARG A 53 8.16 32.42 -8.29
CA ARG A 53 8.15 32.48 -6.81
C ARG A 53 6.85 31.90 -6.24
N ARG A 54 5.69 32.27 -6.78
CA ARG A 54 4.40 31.72 -6.34
C ARG A 54 4.29 30.22 -6.58
N VAL A 55 4.79 29.71 -7.71
CA VAL A 55 4.84 28.26 -7.99
C VAL A 55 5.75 27.55 -7.00
N LEU A 56 6.92 28.11 -6.70
CA LEU A 56 7.85 27.57 -5.72
C LEU A 56 7.23 27.50 -4.32
N GLU A 57 6.62 28.60 -3.86
CA GLU A 57 5.93 28.66 -2.57
C GLU A 57 4.79 27.64 -2.48
N ALA A 58 3.96 27.54 -3.51
CA ALA A 58 2.88 26.57 -3.58
C ALA A 58 3.41 25.12 -3.59
N GLY A 59 4.50 24.85 -4.31
CA GLY A 59 5.14 23.55 -4.37
C GLY A 59 5.71 23.12 -3.00
N LEU A 60 6.37 24.02 -2.30
CA LEU A 60 6.90 23.77 -0.96
C LEU A 60 5.79 23.50 0.07
N GLU A 61 4.69 24.26 0.01
CA GLU A 61 3.55 24.01 0.89
C GLU A 61 2.84 22.69 0.56
N ALA A 62 2.71 22.36 -0.73
CA ALA A 62 2.16 21.07 -1.15
C ALA A 62 3.03 19.89 -0.68
N GLN A 63 4.37 20.01 -0.69
CA GLN A 63 5.26 19.00 -0.11
C GLN A 63 5.02 18.83 1.39
N ARG A 64 4.95 19.93 2.16
CA ARG A 64 4.64 19.89 3.60
C ARG A 64 3.31 19.20 3.88
N LEU A 65 2.28 19.48 3.09
CA LEU A 65 0.99 18.83 3.23
C LEU A 65 1.07 17.34 2.87
N ALA A 66 1.79 16.99 1.80
CA ALA A 66 1.96 15.61 1.36
C ALA A 66 2.75 14.75 2.37
N GLU A 67 3.72 15.34 3.08
CA GLU A 67 4.46 14.67 4.15
C GLU A 67 3.60 14.38 5.38
N ARG A 68 2.61 15.24 5.64
CA ARG A 68 1.64 15.09 6.73
C ARG A 68 0.50 14.14 6.41
N LEU A 69 0.36 13.69 5.16
CA LEU A 69 -0.61 12.66 4.81
C LEU A 69 -0.24 11.39 5.59
N PRO A 70 -1.16 10.86 6.42
CA PRO A 70 -0.89 9.64 7.14
C PRO A 70 -0.59 8.54 6.12
N ALA A 71 0.53 7.84 6.30
CA ALA A 71 0.71 6.56 5.64
C ALA A 71 -0.35 5.63 6.23
N THR A 72 -1.44 5.43 5.49
CA THR A 72 -2.51 4.55 5.95
C THR A 72 -1.91 3.17 6.16
N ALA A 73 -2.07 2.60 7.36
CA ALA A 73 -2.00 1.16 7.51
C ALA A 73 -2.97 0.56 6.47
N PRO A 74 -2.53 -0.41 5.67
CA PRO A 74 -3.37 -0.92 4.60
C PRO A 74 -4.67 -1.50 5.19
N ARG A 75 -5.82 -0.95 4.82
CA ARG A 75 -7.15 -1.41 5.30
C ARG A 75 -7.61 -2.73 4.67
N GLY A 76 -6.71 -3.44 3.99
CA GLY A 76 -6.97 -4.70 3.31
C GLY A 76 -6.31 -5.88 4.00
N VAL A 77 -6.63 -7.09 3.55
CA VAL A 77 -5.94 -8.31 4.01
C VAL A 77 -4.47 -8.23 3.59
N ARG A 78 -3.56 -8.33 4.56
CA ARG A 78 -2.10 -8.30 4.37
C ARG A 78 -1.62 -9.68 3.95
N VAL A 79 -1.10 -9.77 2.73
CA VAL A 79 -0.78 -11.04 2.07
C VAL A 79 0.71 -11.10 1.80
N LEU A 80 1.41 -12.05 2.40
CA LEU A 80 2.79 -12.34 2.04
C LEU A 80 2.81 -13.31 0.85
N LEU A 81 3.34 -12.87 -0.29
CA LEU A 81 3.40 -13.65 -1.53
C LEU A 81 4.77 -14.31 -1.67
N VAL A 82 4.84 -15.64 -1.65
CA VAL A 82 6.10 -16.39 -1.63
C VAL A 82 6.36 -17.04 -2.99
N GLY A 83 7.38 -16.54 -3.68
CA GLY A 83 7.85 -17.03 -4.97
C GLY A 83 7.28 -16.28 -6.18
N PRO A 84 7.90 -16.46 -7.37
CA PRO A 84 7.68 -15.61 -8.54
C PRO A 84 6.26 -15.71 -9.11
N ALA A 85 5.64 -16.89 -9.07
CA ALA A 85 4.26 -17.04 -9.55
C ALA A 85 3.24 -16.33 -8.65
N ALA A 86 3.48 -16.30 -7.34
CA ALA A 86 2.65 -15.56 -6.41
C ALA A 86 2.85 -14.05 -6.58
N GLU A 87 4.11 -13.60 -6.66
CA GLU A 87 4.48 -12.20 -6.88
C GLU A 87 3.85 -11.60 -8.16
N ALA A 88 3.71 -12.39 -9.23
CA ALA A 88 3.07 -11.95 -10.46
C ALA A 88 1.61 -11.48 -10.26
N HIS A 89 0.96 -11.85 -9.16
CA HIS A 89 -0.40 -11.43 -8.81
C HIS A 89 -0.47 -10.14 -7.98
N ALA A 90 0.66 -9.61 -7.50
CA ALA A 90 0.69 -8.50 -6.55
C ALA A 90 -0.11 -7.28 -7.04
N ALA A 91 0.19 -6.75 -8.23
CA ALA A 91 -0.50 -5.58 -8.76
C ALA A 91 -2.02 -5.80 -8.91
N ALA A 92 -2.43 -7.01 -9.30
CA ALA A 92 -3.85 -7.33 -9.48
C ALA A 92 -4.57 -7.60 -8.15
N LEU A 93 -3.88 -8.05 -7.10
CA LEU A 93 -4.45 -8.15 -5.75
C LEU A 93 -4.60 -6.76 -5.11
N GLU A 94 -3.66 -5.83 -5.37
CA GLU A 94 -3.78 -4.43 -4.95
C GLU A 94 -5.02 -3.76 -5.52
N THR A 95 -5.35 -3.97 -6.80
CA THR A 95 -6.56 -3.39 -7.40
C THR A 95 -7.85 -3.95 -6.80
N LEU A 96 -7.78 -5.13 -6.18
CA LEU A 96 -8.88 -5.77 -5.46
C LEU A 96 -8.93 -5.38 -3.96
N GLY A 97 -8.08 -4.45 -3.53
CA GLY A 97 -8.05 -3.94 -2.16
C GLY A 97 -7.33 -4.83 -1.15
N LEU A 98 -6.58 -5.84 -1.62
CA LEU A 98 -5.64 -6.59 -0.79
C LEU A 98 -4.29 -5.88 -0.74
N VAL A 99 -3.44 -6.35 0.17
CA VAL A 99 -2.18 -5.68 0.51
C VAL A 99 -1.06 -6.70 0.37
N PRO A 100 -0.65 -7.00 -0.87
CA PRO A 100 0.40 -7.98 -1.11
C PRO A 100 1.77 -7.39 -0.75
N THR A 101 2.63 -8.23 -0.17
CA THR A 101 4.06 -7.99 -0.05
C THR A 101 4.79 -9.19 -0.61
N PRO A 102 5.62 -9.03 -1.65
CA PRO A 102 6.37 -10.15 -2.21
C PRO A 102 7.55 -10.52 -1.31
N ALA A 103 7.75 -11.82 -1.16
CA ALA A 103 8.97 -12.45 -0.70
C ALA A 103 9.46 -13.35 -1.84
N GLY A 104 10.62 -13.03 -2.39
CA GLY A 104 11.18 -13.74 -3.54
C GLY A 104 11.52 -15.20 -3.22
N THR A 105 11.74 -15.52 -1.94
CA THR A 105 12.08 -16.87 -1.49
C THR A 105 11.36 -17.29 -0.21
N VAL A 106 11.34 -18.61 0.06
CA VAL A 106 10.83 -19.17 1.33
C VAL A 106 11.65 -18.68 2.54
N ALA A 107 12.96 -18.50 2.38
CA ALA A 107 13.84 -18.02 3.45
C ALA A 107 13.45 -16.59 3.86
N GLU A 108 13.33 -15.70 2.89
CA GLU A 108 12.89 -14.32 3.10
C GLU A 108 11.49 -14.25 3.74
N ALA A 109 10.56 -15.10 3.29
CA ALA A 109 9.24 -15.18 3.89
C ALA A 109 9.28 -15.65 5.36
N THR A 110 10.15 -16.61 5.67
CA THR A 110 10.33 -17.14 7.02
C THR A 110 10.95 -16.09 7.95
N ASP A 111 11.96 -15.37 7.46
CA ASP A 111 12.59 -14.27 8.20
C ASP A 111 11.58 -13.14 8.47
N ALA A 112 10.78 -12.75 7.48
CA ALA A 112 9.73 -11.74 7.63
C ALA A 112 8.63 -12.16 8.62
N LEU A 113 8.28 -13.45 8.65
CA LEU A 113 7.32 -14.02 9.62
C LEU A 113 7.89 -14.07 11.05
N ALA A 114 9.20 -14.28 11.19
CA ALA A 114 9.88 -14.29 12.48
C ALA A 114 10.09 -12.88 13.04
N GLU A 115 10.41 -11.91 12.19
CA GLU A 115 10.60 -10.51 12.57
C GLU A 115 9.29 -9.84 12.96
N ALA A 116 8.21 -10.10 12.21
CA ALA A 116 6.93 -9.45 12.41
C ALA A 116 5.76 -10.44 12.22
N PRO A 117 5.48 -11.32 13.20
CA PRO A 117 4.47 -12.37 13.08
C PRO A 117 3.06 -11.80 12.84
N ASP A 118 2.73 -10.69 13.51
CA ASP A 118 1.42 -10.04 13.40
C ASP A 118 1.29 -9.13 12.17
N ALA A 119 2.33 -9.01 11.33
CA ALA A 119 2.30 -8.15 10.12
C ALA A 119 1.47 -8.74 8.97
N TRP A 120 1.13 -10.02 9.05
CA TRP A 120 0.52 -10.78 7.96
C TRP A 120 -0.79 -11.40 8.40
N ASP A 121 -1.77 -11.41 7.52
CA ASP A 121 -3.03 -12.13 7.75
C ASP A 121 -3.03 -13.48 7.02
N VAL A 122 -2.43 -13.49 5.82
CA VAL A 122 -2.37 -14.66 4.94
C VAL A 122 -0.99 -14.75 4.28
N VAL A 123 -0.50 -15.96 4.11
CA VAL A 123 0.70 -16.26 3.31
C VAL A 123 0.25 -17.08 2.10
N VAL A 124 0.60 -16.65 0.88
CA VAL A 124 0.32 -17.39 -0.35
C VAL A 124 1.63 -17.85 -0.94
N ALA A 125 1.81 -19.16 -1.10
CA ALA A 125 3.05 -19.72 -1.63
C ALA A 125 2.81 -20.52 -2.92
N GLU A 126 3.68 -20.34 -3.92
CA GLU A 126 3.70 -21.21 -5.12
C GLU A 126 3.94 -22.67 -4.74
N ARG A 127 4.86 -22.90 -3.78
CA ARG A 127 5.23 -24.23 -3.32
C ARG A 127 5.10 -24.29 -1.81
N HIS A 128 4.45 -25.35 -1.33
CA HIS A 128 4.42 -25.64 0.08
C HIS A 128 5.82 -26.07 0.54
N SER A 129 6.25 -25.56 1.69
CA SER A 129 7.46 -26.02 2.36
C SER A 129 7.18 -26.21 3.84
N ASP A 130 7.80 -27.23 4.44
CA ASP A 130 7.60 -27.52 5.86
C ASP A 130 8.06 -26.36 6.75
N ALA A 131 9.13 -25.65 6.34
CA ALA A 131 9.62 -24.46 7.04
C ALA A 131 8.57 -23.35 7.08
N LEU A 132 7.94 -23.06 5.94
CA LEU A 132 6.88 -22.04 5.86
C LEU A 132 5.63 -22.46 6.61
N GLY A 133 5.27 -23.75 6.56
CA GLY A 133 4.16 -24.30 7.33
C GLY A 133 4.39 -24.18 8.83
N ALA A 134 5.59 -24.49 9.32
CA ALA A 134 5.98 -24.34 10.72
C ALA A 134 5.98 -22.86 11.16
N ALA A 135 6.50 -21.96 10.33
CA ALA A 135 6.50 -20.52 10.60
C ALA A 135 5.07 -19.98 10.72
N CYS A 136 4.19 -20.30 9.77
CA CYS A 136 2.79 -19.88 9.81
C CYS A 136 2.04 -20.47 11.02
N GLY A 137 2.28 -21.74 11.35
CA GLY A 137 1.68 -22.40 12.51
C GLY A 137 2.10 -21.79 13.86
N THR A 138 3.25 -21.13 13.91
CA THR A 138 3.76 -20.45 15.11
C THR A 138 3.31 -18.99 15.17
N SER A 139 3.30 -18.30 14.02
CA SER A 139 3.01 -16.86 13.92
C SER A 139 1.52 -16.53 13.76
N GLY A 140 0.68 -17.51 13.38
CA GLY A 140 -0.78 -17.33 13.23
C GLY A 140 -1.35 -17.08 11.83
N PRO A 141 -0.63 -16.61 10.78
CA PRO A 141 -1.26 -16.36 9.49
C PRO A 141 -1.61 -17.66 8.76
N VAL A 142 -2.68 -17.61 7.95
CA VAL A 142 -3.12 -18.79 7.18
C VAL A 142 -2.23 -18.98 5.96
N LEU A 143 -1.67 -20.18 5.81
CA LEU A 143 -0.89 -20.56 4.64
C LEU A 143 -1.79 -21.14 3.54
N LEU A 144 -1.80 -20.50 2.37
CA LEU A 144 -2.50 -20.91 1.17
C LEU A 144 -1.51 -21.32 0.07
N ALA A 145 -1.79 -22.44 -0.59
CA ALA A 145 -1.11 -22.79 -1.84
C ALA A 145 -1.72 -22.02 -3.01
N LEU A 146 -0.88 -21.45 -3.87
CA LEU A 146 -1.28 -20.93 -5.17
C LEU A 146 -1.60 -22.11 -6.10
N LEU A 147 -2.80 -22.12 -6.70
CA LEU A 147 -3.17 -23.20 -7.61
C LEU A 147 -2.66 -22.88 -9.03
N ALA A 148 -2.24 -23.92 -9.76
CA ALA A 148 -1.73 -23.76 -11.12
C ALA A 148 -2.83 -23.19 -12.03
N GLY A 149 -2.53 -22.07 -12.71
CA GLY A 149 -3.48 -21.39 -13.60
C GLY A 149 -4.63 -20.69 -12.89
N GLU A 150 -4.54 -20.48 -11.57
CA GLU A 150 -5.57 -19.80 -10.79
C GLU A 150 -5.73 -18.34 -11.24
N PRO A 151 -6.96 -17.90 -11.60
CA PRO A 151 -7.19 -16.49 -11.90
C PRO A 151 -7.14 -15.66 -10.61
N VAL A 152 -6.66 -14.42 -10.70
CA VAL A 152 -6.51 -13.51 -9.54
C VAL A 152 -7.79 -13.36 -8.71
N HIS A 153 -8.97 -13.33 -9.33
CA HIS A 153 -10.24 -13.22 -8.63
C HIS A 153 -10.55 -14.46 -7.78
N GLY A 154 -10.15 -15.66 -8.24
CA GLY A 154 -10.28 -16.90 -7.49
C GLY A 154 -9.34 -16.94 -6.29
N LEU A 155 -8.09 -16.49 -6.49
CA LEU A 155 -7.12 -16.34 -5.42
C LEU A 155 -7.61 -15.33 -4.36
N ALA A 156 -8.09 -14.16 -4.79
CA ALA A 156 -8.63 -13.14 -3.90
C ALA A 156 -9.82 -13.65 -3.06
N ALA A 157 -10.75 -14.37 -3.68
CA ALA A 157 -11.89 -14.97 -2.98
C ALA A 157 -11.44 -15.96 -1.88
N ARG A 158 -10.42 -16.78 -2.16
CA ARG A 158 -9.85 -17.71 -1.17
C ARG A 158 -9.16 -16.98 -0.03
N ILE A 159 -8.40 -15.92 -0.33
CA ILE A 159 -7.75 -15.10 0.70
C ILE A 159 -8.82 -14.50 1.62
N LEU A 160 -9.89 -13.92 1.07
CA LEU A 160 -10.97 -13.33 1.86
C LEU A 160 -11.74 -14.36 2.70
N ALA A 161 -11.91 -15.59 2.20
CA ALA A 161 -12.58 -16.67 2.92
C ALA A 161 -11.84 -17.11 4.20
N THR A 162 -10.54 -16.83 4.33
CA THR A 162 -9.76 -17.19 5.54
C THR A 162 -10.08 -16.32 6.77
N ARG A 163 -10.87 -15.26 6.62
CA ARG A 163 -11.25 -14.32 7.69
C ARG A 163 -12.55 -14.70 8.42
N HIS A 164 -13.24 -15.77 8.02
CA HIS A 164 -14.51 -16.25 8.60
C HIS A 164 -14.31 -17.53 9.41
#